data_AF-A0A956PB66-F1
#
_entry.id   AF-A0A956PB66-F1
#
_cell.length_a   1.000
_cell.length_b   1.000
_cell.length_c   1.000
_cell.angle_alpha   90.00
_cell.angle_beta   90.00
_cell.angle_gamma   90.00
#
_symmetry.space_group_name_H-M   'P 1'
#
loop_
_entity.id
_entity.type
_entity.pdbx_description
1 polymer ?
#
loop_
_entity_poly.entity_id
_entity_poly.type
_entity_poly.pdbx_seq_one_letter_code
_entity_poly.pdbx_strand_id
1 'polypeptide(L)'
;MKRMRRVRPATIAMLALLAPATMSALECPPSESSLAIRAPVEGAVFGGYSVFVRIELYRVDPATLSVLVSGVERKADFTITAVGDFVQAKATLFLPTPGPQTIEASAHGAGGTLSDTRHFTLDPPSYFTPDEVMAGVAPVDAPVTVRGEVRTATLTLADRGVRDDWRYFLLKVSNGDGLSLSQSLWGVGARLSAQQIHVERIPIPYPGDVVEVTGTLTKTLFGAEERFTIDPVTSVTPITAAHPPLSDIGGPCARDMDCGDDLFCNRDTLACELGTPINWSGDPRGLNGACDDDADCPAGEICRADYLIKSRDVDPVYGAYLYPEREVGRKLCQVPNRDAPVEEICPRTVTTDDLHSGRFVDGKEICLEGTVFLCVFNPLDFDTHCQMFIDYPVIYFEGRPPITLVGTSVENAPPYKDPVNPAGALGDLPPGAHLIALGTVRWDDYNEWHELHPYKWWRVVP
;
A
#
# COMPACT_ATOMS: atom_id res chain seq x y z
N MET A 1 51.72 6.98 -10.39
CA MET A 1 51.66 6.69 -11.85
C MET A 1 51.04 5.32 -12.09
N LYS A 2 49.74 5.27 -12.42
CA LYS A 2 49.08 4.29 -13.31
C LYS A 2 47.66 4.81 -13.56
N ARG A 3 47.22 4.74 -14.82
CA ARG A 3 46.17 5.55 -15.45
C ARG A 3 44.76 5.29 -14.90
N MET A 4 44.02 6.38 -14.68
CA MET A 4 42.56 6.40 -14.57
C MET A 4 41.91 6.04 -15.92
N ARG A 5 40.94 5.13 -15.91
CA ARG A 5 39.89 5.03 -16.95
C ARG A 5 38.56 5.41 -16.30
N ARG A 6 37.97 6.52 -16.75
CA ARG A 6 36.58 6.89 -16.47
C ARG A 6 35.66 5.89 -17.17
N VAL A 7 34.81 5.21 -16.43
CA VAL A 7 33.63 4.49 -16.94
C VAL A 7 32.43 5.36 -16.60
N ARG A 8 31.64 5.73 -17.60
CA ARG A 8 30.37 6.45 -17.43
C ARG A 8 29.29 5.45 -16.99
N PRO A 9 28.31 5.83 -16.15
CA PRO A 9 27.18 4.97 -15.86
C PRO A 9 26.25 4.92 -17.07
N ALA A 10 25.91 3.70 -17.48
CA ALA A 10 24.89 3.44 -18.48
C ALA A 10 23.51 3.57 -17.83
N THR A 11 22.66 4.42 -18.41
CA THR A 11 21.24 4.51 -18.12
C THR A 11 20.57 3.19 -18.51
N ILE A 12 20.13 2.41 -17.52
CA ILE A 12 19.30 1.22 -17.74
C ILE A 12 17.85 1.71 -17.82
N ALA A 13 17.32 1.82 -19.04
CA ALA A 13 15.90 1.96 -19.26
C ALA A 13 15.26 0.57 -19.15
N MET A 14 14.45 0.36 -18.11
CA MET A 14 13.69 -0.86 -17.89
C MET A 14 12.47 -0.83 -18.83
N LEU A 15 12.54 -1.56 -19.94
CA LEU A 15 11.42 -1.78 -20.84
C LEU A 15 10.44 -2.73 -20.14
N ALA A 16 9.24 -2.24 -19.81
CA ALA A 16 8.12 -3.08 -19.43
C ALA A 16 7.66 -3.87 -20.66
N LEU A 17 7.86 -5.20 -20.63
CA LEU A 17 7.31 -6.14 -21.59
C LEU A 17 5.81 -6.27 -21.33
N LEU A 18 5.00 -5.46 -22.01
CA LEU A 18 3.61 -5.82 -22.30
C LEU A 18 3.66 -6.88 -23.40
N ALA A 19 3.08 -8.05 -23.12
CA ALA A 19 2.91 -9.10 -24.12
C ALA A 19 2.12 -8.52 -25.31
N PRO A 20 2.63 -8.62 -26.56
CA PRO A 20 1.84 -8.24 -27.71
C PRO A 20 0.70 -9.25 -27.86
N ALA A 21 -0.54 -8.77 -27.91
CA ALA A 21 -1.61 -9.55 -28.51
C ALA A 21 -1.16 -9.92 -29.94
N THR A 22 -1.01 -11.21 -30.20
CA THR A 22 -0.57 -11.73 -31.49
C THR A 22 -1.66 -11.50 -32.53
N MET A 23 -1.56 -10.40 -33.27
CA MET A 23 -2.25 -10.25 -34.55
C MET A 23 -1.38 -10.85 -35.65
N SER A 24 -1.95 -11.79 -36.41
CA SER A 24 -1.38 -12.27 -37.66
C SER A 24 -1.15 -11.08 -38.60
N ALA A 25 0.12 -10.73 -38.83
CA ALA A 25 0.49 -9.77 -39.84
C ALA A 25 0.14 -10.34 -41.22
N LEU A 26 -0.94 -9.87 -41.85
CA LEU A 26 -1.12 -10.03 -43.28
C LEU A 26 -0.12 -9.09 -43.98
N GLU A 27 0.91 -9.66 -44.59
CA GLU A 27 1.78 -8.97 -45.54
C GLU A 27 0.98 -8.64 -46.80
N CYS A 28 0.54 -7.39 -46.96
CA CYS A 28 0.10 -6.89 -48.27
C CYS A 28 1.33 -6.49 -49.10
N PRO A 29 1.44 -6.91 -50.37
CA PRO A 29 2.54 -6.50 -51.24
C PRO A 29 2.42 -5.01 -51.60
N PRO A 30 3.55 -4.32 -51.85
CA PRO A 30 3.53 -2.90 -52.21
C PRO A 30 3.18 -2.75 -53.68
N SER A 31 1.90 -2.54 -54.00
CA SER A 31 1.48 -1.99 -55.30
C SER A 31 1.06 -0.54 -55.15
N GLU A 32 1.33 0.27 -56.17
CA GLU A 32 1.17 1.72 -56.21
C GLU A 32 -0.25 2.16 -55.78
N SER A 33 -0.29 3.11 -54.83
CA SER A 33 -1.50 3.79 -54.34
C SER A 33 -2.48 2.96 -53.50
N SER A 34 -1.99 2.27 -52.45
CA SER A 34 -2.87 1.66 -51.44
C SER A 34 -2.97 2.51 -50.18
N LEU A 35 -4.20 2.89 -49.81
CA LEU A 35 -4.54 3.39 -48.49
C LEU A 35 -4.70 2.15 -47.59
N ALA A 36 -3.91 2.05 -46.53
CA ALA A 36 -3.98 0.92 -45.61
C ALA A 36 -4.05 1.45 -44.18
N ILE A 37 -5.22 1.41 -43.56
CA ILE A 37 -5.38 1.78 -42.15
C ILE A 37 -4.78 0.67 -41.29
N ARG A 38 -3.67 0.97 -40.59
CA ARG A 38 -3.15 0.14 -39.49
C ARG A 38 -3.44 0.83 -38.17
N ALA A 39 -4.16 0.16 -37.28
CA ALA A 39 -4.49 0.69 -35.97
C ALA A 39 -4.17 -0.28 -34.83
N PRO A 40 -2.97 -0.19 -34.23
CA PRO A 40 -2.80 -0.72 -32.89
C PRO A 40 -3.60 0.15 -31.90
N VAL A 41 -4.41 -0.49 -31.07
CA VAL A 41 -5.05 0.15 -29.91
C VAL A 41 -3.99 0.24 -28.82
N GLU A 42 -3.51 1.45 -28.52
CA GLU A 42 -2.44 1.68 -27.53
C GLU A 42 -3.00 2.33 -26.27
N GLY A 43 -3.33 1.53 -25.26
CA GLY A 43 -3.49 1.97 -23.86
C GLY A 43 -4.76 2.75 -23.49
N ALA A 44 -5.10 2.69 -22.20
CA ALA A 44 -6.15 3.47 -21.55
C ALA A 44 -5.52 4.56 -20.66
N VAL A 45 -6.07 5.77 -20.68
CA VAL A 45 -5.67 6.87 -19.77
C VAL A 45 -6.91 7.38 -19.01
N PHE A 46 -6.67 7.71 -17.74
CA PHE A 46 -7.60 8.08 -16.65
C PHE A 46 -8.69 9.11 -17.02
N GLY A 47 -9.87 8.98 -16.38
CA GLY A 47 -10.90 10.02 -16.30
C GLY A 47 -12.06 9.94 -17.32
N GLY A 48 -12.26 8.77 -17.93
CA GLY A 48 -13.18 8.55 -19.04
C GLY A 48 -12.41 7.85 -20.16
N TYR A 49 -12.94 6.76 -20.70
CA TYR A 49 -12.25 5.88 -21.64
C TYR A 49 -11.68 6.70 -22.80
N SER A 50 -10.37 6.97 -22.78
CA SER A 50 -9.65 7.56 -23.89
C SER A 50 -9.01 6.42 -24.67
N VAL A 51 -9.59 6.11 -25.82
CA VAL A 51 -9.03 5.11 -26.72
C VAL A 51 -8.14 5.80 -27.73
N PHE A 52 -6.88 5.38 -27.82
CA PHE A 52 -5.97 5.85 -28.84
C PHE A 52 -6.02 4.93 -30.06
N VAL A 53 -6.58 5.47 -31.14
CA VAL A 53 -6.49 4.85 -32.46
C VAL A 53 -5.35 5.53 -33.20
N ARG A 54 -4.26 4.79 -33.41
CA ARG A 54 -3.20 5.20 -34.34
C ARG A 54 -3.66 4.83 -35.75
N ILE A 55 -3.61 5.73 -36.71
CA ILE A 55 -3.87 5.40 -38.12
C ILE A 55 -2.62 5.77 -38.90
N GLU A 56 -1.95 4.77 -39.46
CA GLU A 56 -0.81 4.98 -40.34
C GLU A 56 -1.28 4.96 -41.80
N LEU A 57 -1.02 6.04 -42.54
CA LEU A 57 -1.40 6.18 -43.95
C LEU A 57 -0.15 6.38 -44.80
N TYR A 58 0.01 5.57 -45.84
CA TYR A 58 1.19 5.59 -46.71
C TYR A 58 0.94 6.49 -47.93
N ARG A 59 1.87 7.41 -48.21
CA ARG A 59 1.90 8.26 -49.42
C ARG A 59 0.62 9.08 -49.68
N VAL A 60 0.07 9.71 -48.65
CA VAL A 60 -1.06 10.66 -48.76
C VAL A 60 -0.58 12.07 -48.42
N ASP A 61 -1.00 13.08 -49.20
CA ASP A 61 -0.74 14.48 -48.88
C ASP A 61 -1.54 14.88 -47.62
N PRO A 62 -0.88 15.25 -46.49
CA PRO A 62 -1.54 15.64 -45.26
C PRO A 62 -2.58 16.76 -45.43
N ALA A 63 -2.38 17.65 -46.41
CA ALA A 63 -3.26 18.79 -46.65
C ALA A 63 -4.64 18.38 -47.24
N THR A 64 -4.79 17.12 -47.65
CA THR A 64 -5.99 16.64 -48.36
C THR A 64 -6.71 15.49 -47.68
N LEU A 65 -6.24 15.09 -46.49
CA LEU A 65 -6.77 13.96 -45.75
C LEU A 65 -7.92 14.38 -44.83
N SER A 66 -9.05 13.68 -44.92
CA SER A 66 -10.09 13.74 -43.89
C SER A 66 -10.25 12.37 -43.22
N VAL A 67 -10.16 12.35 -41.89
CA VAL A 67 -10.47 11.18 -41.07
C VAL A 67 -11.83 11.38 -40.41
N LEU A 68 -12.75 10.44 -40.63
CA LEU A 68 -14.03 10.41 -39.94
C LEU A 68 -14.04 9.22 -38.98
N VAL A 69 -14.45 9.46 -37.74
CA VAL A 69 -14.75 8.41 -36.77
C VAL A 69 -16.23 8.54 -36.41
N SER A 70 -17.02 7.52 -36.72
CA SER A 70 -18.46 7.45 -36.42
C SER A 70 -18.72 6.42 -35.30
N GLY A 71 -19.85 6.58 -34.59
CA GLY A 71 -20.22 5.73 -33.45
C GLY A 71 -19.86 6.29 -32.07
N VAL A 72 -19.50 7.58 -31.98
CA VAL A 72 -19.13 8.27 -30.73
C VAL A 72 -20.02 9.51 -30.56
N GLU A 73 -20.61 9.69 -29.37
CA GLU A 73 -21.53 10.81 -29.09
C GLU A 73 -20.84 12.18 -28.96
N ARG A 74 -19.51 12.22 -28.80
CA ARG A 74 -18.73 13.45 -28.66
C ARG A 74 -17.65 13.59 -29.73
N LYS A 75 -17.31 14.85 -30.01
CA LYS A 75 -16.26 15.28 -30.96
C LYS A 75 -14.93 14.62 -30.58
N ALA A 76 -14.38 13.81 -31.48
CA ALA A 76 -13.04 13.25 -31.33
C ALA A 76 -11.99 14.34 -31.60
N ASP A 77 -10.99 14.44 -30.73
CA ASP A 77 -9.83 15.29 -30.98
C ASP A 77 -8.83 14.51 -31.82
N PHE A 78 -8.43 15.10 -32.95
CA PHE A 78 -7.47 14.51 -33.88
C PHE A 78 -6.17 15.31 -33.88
N THR A 79 -5.05 14.60 -33.83
CA THR A 79 -3.74 15.14 -34.18
C THR A 79 -3.24 14.41 -35.41
N ILE A 80 -2.92 15.14 -36.47
CA ILE A 80 -2.35 14.59 -37.71
C ILE A 80 -0.91 15.06 -37.80
N THR A 81 0.03 14.12 -37.89
CA THR A 81 1.46 14.40 -37.94
C THR A 81 2.07 13.67 -39.13
N ALA A 82 2.85 14.38 -39.94
CA ALA A 82 3.68 13.74 -40.97
C ALA A 82 4.92 13.13 -40.31
N VAL A 83 5.19 11.85 -40.56
CA VAL A 83 6.34 11.12 -40.02
C VAL A 83 7.02 10.41 -41.19
N GLY A 84 8.10 10.98 -41.73
CA GLY A 84 8.74 10.45 -42.94
C GLY A 84 7.79 10.45 -44.14
N ASP A 85 7.64 9.28 -44.79
CA ASP A 85 6.80 9.08 -45.99
C ASP A 85 5.33 8.72 -45.66
N PHE A 86 4.93 8.81 -44.39
CA PHE A 86 3.58 8.48 -43.94
C PHE A 86 2.95 9.58 -43.10
N VAL A 87 1.62 9.58 -43.07
CA VAL A 87 0.81 10.44 -42.21
C VAL A 87 0.29 9.59 -41.06
N GLN A 88 0.56 10.02 -39.84
CA GLN A 88 0.01 9.44 -38.63
C GLN A 88 -1.14 10.30 -38.14
N ALA A 89 -2.36 9.75 -38.09
CA ALA A 89 -3.45 10.36 -37.36
C ALA A 89 -3.61 9.67 -36.00
N LYS A 90 -3.68 10.46 -34.94
CA LYS A 90 -3.99 10.01 -33.59
C LYS A 90 -5.35 10.60 -33.21
N ALA A 91 -6.31 9.74 -32.92
CA ALA A 91 -7.62 10.13 -32.40
C ALA A 91 -7.71 9.76 -30.92
N THR A 92 -8.24 10.67 -30.10
CA THR A 92 -8.66 10.39 -28.73
C THR A 92 -10.18 10.33 -28.70
N LEU A 93 -10.73 9.15 -28.38
CA LEU A 93 -12.17 8.91 -28.35
C LEU A 93 -12.65 8.76 -26.91
N PHE A 94 -13.78 9.39 -26.57
CA PHE A 94 -14.47 9.21 -25.28
C PHE A 94 -15.66 8.27 -25.46
N LEU A 95 -15.63 7.10 -24.82
CA LEU A 95 -16.75 6.15 -24.89
C LEU A 95 -17.77 6.40 -23.77
N PRO A 96 -19.07 6.55 -24.07
CA PRO A 96 -20.09 6.93 -23.09
C PRO A 96 -20.63 5.75 -22.26
N THR A 97 -20.43 4.49 -22.68
CA THR A 97 -20.99 3.31 -22.00
C THR A 97 -20.04 2.11 -22.01
N PRO A 98 -19.99 1.32 -20.91
CA PRO A 98 -19.34 0.02 -20.89
C PRO A 98 -20.08 -0.95 -21.83
N GLY A 99 -19.36 -1.56 -22.77
CA GLY A 99 -19.91 -2.54 -23.72
C GLY A 99 -19.06 -2.62 -24.99
N PRO A 100 -19.15 -3.72 -25.78
CA PRO A 100 -18.48 -3.79 -27.07
C PRO A 100 -18.94 -2.64 -27.97
N GLN A 101 -18.03 -1.74 -28.31
CA GLN A 101 -18.32 -0.63 -29.22
C GLN A 101 -17.69 -0.94 -30.58
N THR A 102 -18.49 -0.87 -31.64
CA THR A 102 -17.96 -0.91 -33.01
C THR A 102 -17.66 0.52 -33.43
N ILE A 103 -16.39 0.85 -33.56
CA ILE A 103 -15.95 2.12 -34.13
C ILE A 103 -15.67 1.91 -35.61
N GLU A 104 -16.18 2.80 -36.43
CA GLU A 104 -15.82 2.86 -37.84
C GLU A 104 -14.84 4.03 -38.04
N ALA A 105 -13.66 3.72 -38.57
CA ALA A 105 -12.71 4.74 -39.03
C ALA A 105 -12.65 4.70 -40.57
N SER A 106 -12.93 5.84 -41.18
CA SER A 106 -12.89 6.02 -42.63
C SER A 106 -11.88 7.10 -42.98
N ALA A 107 -10.98 6.79 -43.92
CA ALA A 107 -10.00 7.72 -44.47
C ALA A 107 -10.32 7.98 -45.94
N HIS A 108 -10.42 9.26 -46.32
CA HIS A 108 -10.72 9.68 -47.69
C HIS A 108 -9.54 10.46 -48.28
N GLY A 109 -9.12 10.07 -49.48
CA GLY A 109 -8.20 10.85 -50.31
C GLY A 109 -8.91 12.00 -51.05
N ALA A 110 -8.12 12.99 -51.50
CA ALA A 110 -8.61 14.13 -52.27
C ALA A 110 -9.46 13.67 -53.48
N GLY A 111 -10.71 14.15 -53.57
CA GLY A 111 -11.63 13.82 -54.67
C GLY A 111 -12.45 12.53 -54.48
N GLY A 112 -12.36 11.87 -53.32
CA GLY A 112 -13.23 10.73 -52.95
C GLY A 112 -12.91 9.40 -53.65
N THR A 113 -11.83 9.33 -54.43
CA THR A 113 -11.47 8.15 -55.24
C THR A 113 -10.74 7.05 -54.48
N LEU A 114 -10.32 7.30 -53.23
CA LEU A 114 -9.71 6.31 -52.34
C LEU A 114 -10.42 6.40 -50.98
N SER A 115 -11.14 5.33 -50.62
CA SER A 115 -11.75 5.15 -49.30
C SER A 115 -11.37 3.78 -48.74
N ASP A 116 -10.74 3.76 -47.57
CA ASP A 116 -10.60 2.56 -46.75
C ASP A 116 -11.42 2.79 -45.48
N THR A 117 -12.26 1.82 -45.15
CA THR A 117 -13.13 1.83 -43.97
C THR A 117 -12.80 0.60 -43.16
N ARG A 118 -12.49 0.80 -41.88
CA ARG A 118 -12.21 -0.29 -40.94
C ARG A 118 -13.16 -0.21 -39.77
N HIS A 119 -13.70 -1.37 -39.41
CA HIS A 119 -14.46 -1.57 -38.19
C HIS A 119 -13.51 -2.10 -37.11
N PHE A 120 -13.54 -1.47 -35.95
CA PHE A 120 -12.83 -1.90 -34.76
C PHE A 120 -13.86 -2.21 -33.69
N THR A 121 -13.84 -3.44 -33.18
CA THR A 121 -14.56 -3.76 -31.95
C THR A 121 -13.63 -3.46 -30.80
N LEU A 122 -14.00 -2.50 -29.97
CA LEU A 122 -13.37 -2.33 -28.66
C LEU A 122 -14.14 -3.17 -27.67
N ASP A 123 -13.49 -4.21 -27.16
CA ASP A 123 -13.99 -4.86 -25.96
C ASP A 123 -13.71 -3.91 -24.78
N PRO A 124 -14.74 -3.54 -24.00
CA PRO A 124 -14.54 -2.73 -22.82
C PRO A 124 -13.62 -3.49 -21.87
N PRO A 125 -12.85 -2.78 -21.01
CA PRO A 125 -12.13 -3.47 -19.96
C PRO A 125 -13.12 -4.31 -19.14
N SER A 126 -12.71 -5.53 -18.78
CA SER A 126 -13.49 -6.45 -17.96
C SER A 126 -13.57 -6.03 -16.48
N TYR A 127 -13.22 -4.79 -16.17
CA TYR A 127 -13.10 -4.26 -14.82
C TYR A 127 -13.64 -2.83 -14.74
N PHE A 128 -14.06 -2.43 -13.54
CA PHE A 128 -14.39 -1.06 -13.16
C PHE A 128 -13.21 -0.40 -12.43
N THR A 129 -13.14 0.92 -12.47
CA THR A 129 -12.25 1.71 -11.61
C THR A 129 -12.95 2.09 -10.30
N PRO A 130 -12.22 2.42 -9.22
CA PRO A 130 -12.82 2.92 -7.99
C PRO A 130 -13.70 4.17 -8.20
N ASP A 131 -13.28 5.07 -9.10
CA ASP A 131 -14.07 6.26 -9.44
C ASP A 131 -15.41 5.91 -10.09
N GLU A 132 -15.45 4.91 -10.96
CA GLU A 132 -16.69 4.43 -11.58
C GLU A 132 -17.63 3.75 -10.58
N VAL A 133 -17.07 3.04 -9.60
CA VAL A 133 -17.85 2.49 -8.48
C VAL A 133 -18.46 3.64 -7.68
N MET A 134 -17.68 4.65 -7.32
CA MET A 134 -18.17 5.83 -6.58
C MET A 134 -19.20 6.64 -7.35
N ALA A 135 -19.07 6.71 -8.67
CA ALA A 135 -20.05 7.36 -9.55
C ALA A 135 -21.33 6.53 -9.77
N GLY A 136 -21.41 5.31 -9.21
CA GLY A 136 -22.58 4.44 -9.33
C GLY A 136 -22.71 3.76 -10.71
N VAL A 137 -21.63 3.68 -11.47
CA VAL A 137 -21.60 3.00 -12.78
C VAL A 137 -21.58 1.48 -12.59
N ALA A 138 -20.86 1.01 -11.58
CA ALA A 138 -20.78 -0.42 -11.27
C ALA A 138 -22.08 -0.92 -10.62
N PRO A 139 -22.59 -2.11 -11.00
CA PRO A 139 -23.82 -2.65 -10.44
C PRO A 139 -23.61 -3.10 -8.99
N VAL A 140 -24.40 -2.55 -8.07
CA VAL A 140 -24.46 -3.00 -6.67
C VAL A 140 -25.19 -4.34 -6.60
N ASP A 141 -24.78 -5.19 -5.66
CA ASP A 141 -25.20 -6.57 -5.42
C ASP A 141 -24.95 -7.52 -6.60
N ALA A 142 -23.92 -7.23 -7.39
CA ALA A 142 -23.50 -8.02 -8.53
C ALA A 142 -21.98 -8.35 -8.49
N PRO A 143 -21.56 -9.44 -9.16
CA PRO A 143 -20.14 -9.71 -9.36
C PRO A 143 -19.47 -8.59 -10.14
N VAL A 144 -18.34 -8.12 -9.64
CA VAL A 144 -17.50 -7.09 -10.27
C VAL A 144 -16.04 -7.49 -10.20
N THR A 145 -15.25 -6.92 -11.11
CA THR A 145 -13.80 -6.79 -10.96
C THR A 145 -13.49 -5.31 -10.86
N VAL A 146 -12.76 -4.88 -9.84
CA VAL A 146 -12.36 -3.49 -9.64
C VAL A 146 -10.84 -3.39 -9.66
N ARG A 147 -10.30 -2.53 -10.51
CA ARG A 147 -8.86 -2.29 -10.62
C ARG A 147 -8.49 -0.92 -10.06
N GLY A 148 -7.64 -0.87 -9.04
CA GLY A 148 -7.27 0.39 -8.39
C GLY A 148 -5.92 0.36 -7.68
N GLU A 149 -5.42 1.55 -7.36
CA GLU A 149 -4.28 1.74 -6.46
C GLU A 149 -4.75 1.55 -5.01
N VAL A 150 -4.01 0.77 -4.23
CA VAL A 150 -4.28 0.57 -2.80
C VAL A 150 -3.84 1.81 -2.04
N ARG A 151 -4.74 2.37 -1.24
CA ARG A 151 -4.47 3.51 -0.38
C ARG A 151 -3.91 3.08 0.97
N THR A 152 -4.61 2.16 1.64
CA THR A 152 -4.26 1.65 2.96
C THR A 152 -4.98 0.32 3.21
N ALA A 153 -4.57 -0.38 4.26
CA ALA A 153 -5.29 -1.51 4.85
C ALA A 153 -5.69 -1.17 6.29
N THR A 154 -6.88 -1.58 6.72
CA THR A 154 -7.45 -1.29 8.04
C THR A 154 -8.21 -2.50 8.61
N LEU A 155 -8.39 -2.53 9.93
CA LEU A 155 -9.22 -3.53 10.62
C LEU A 155 -10.65 -3.06 10.85
N THR A 156 -11.56 -4.02 11.08
CA THR A 156 -12.74 -3.77 11.92
C THR A 156 -12.43 -3.88 13.40
N LEU A 157 -12.73 -2.81 14.15
CA LEU A 157 -12.91 -2.91 15.60
C LEU A 157 -14.38 -3.29 15.83
N ALA A 158 -14.67 -4.49 16.34
CA ALA A 158 -16.01 -4.67 16.87
C ALA A 158 -16.12 -3.84 18.16
N ASP A 159 -17.33 -3.33 18.41
CA ASP A 159 -17.70 -2.61 19.63
C ASP A 159 -17.06 -3.30 20.86
N ARG A 160 -16.23 -2.56 21.62
CA ARG A 160 -15.57 -2.97 22.87
C ARG A 160 -14.39 -3.95 22.76
N GLY A 161 -13.50 -3.76 21.80
CA GLY A 161 -12.18 -4.42 21.81
C GLY A 161 -12.21 -5.91 21.45
N VAL A 162 -13.37 -6.43 21.01
CA VAL A 162 -13.42 -7.72 20.33
C VAL A 162 -13.03 -7.44 18.88
N ARG A 163 -11.87 -7.92 18.45
CA ARG A 163 -11.50 -7.85 17.04
C ARG A 163 -12.44 -8.76 16.27
N ASP A 164 -13.30 -8.18 15.45
CA ASP A 164 -13.85 -8.93 14.34
C ASP A 164 -12.69 -9.15 13.36
N ASP A 165 -12.43 -10.40 12.99
CA ASP A 165 -11.30 -10.83 12.17
C ASP A 165 -11.34 -10.33 10.71
N TRP A 166 -12.17 -9.33 10.40
CA TRP A 166 -12.22 -8.73 9.07
C TRP A 166 -11.09 -7.73 8.88
N ARG A 167 -10.43 -7.86 7.73
CA ARG A 167 -9.48 -6.91 7.19
C ARG A 167 -10.13 -6.20 6.01
N TYR A 168 -9.85 -4.92 5.89
CA TYR A 168 -10.22 -4.11 4.74
C TYR A 168 -8.94 -3.61 4.10
N PHE A 169 -8.90 -3.57 2.78
CA PHE A 169 -8.00 -2.68 2.08
C PHE A 169 -8.81 -1.76 1.18
N LEU A 170 -8.34 -0.52 1.04
CA LEU A 170 -9.08 0.56 0.44
C LEU A 170 -8.45 0.91 -0.89
N LEU A 171 -9.25 0.93 -1.94
CA LEU A 171 -8.85 1.38 -3.27
C LEU A 171 -9.06 2.88 -3.36
N LYS A 172 -7.98 3.57 -3.73
CA LYS A 172 -7.94 5.01 -3.90
C LYS A 172 -8.89 5.46 -5.01
N VAL A 173 -9.64 6.51 -4.70
CA VAL A 173 -10.46 7.25 -5.67
C VAL A 173 -9.75 8.56 -5.99
N SER A 174 -9.91 9.03 -7.22
CA SER A 174 -9.46 10.37 -7.58
C SER A 174 -10.27 11.36 -6.75
N ASN A 175 -9.67 12.50 -6.34
CA ASN A 175 -10.41 13.59 -5.71
C ASN A 175 -11.40 14.18 -6.74
N GLY A 176 -12.55 13.53 -6.91
CA GLY A 176 -13.59 13.93 -7.83
C GLY A 176 -14.42 15.07 -7.24
N ASP A 177 -14.91 15.93 -8.13
CA ASP A 177 -15.89 16.95 -7.76
C ASP A 177 -17.14 16.28 -7.14
N GLY A 178 -17.49 16.66 -5.91
CA GLY A 178 -18.75 16.27 -5.26
C GLY A 178 -18.69 15.11 -4.25
N LEU A 179 -17.53 14.46 -4.03
CA LEU A 179 -17.37 13.53 -2.91
C LEU A 179 -17.11 14.30 -1.61
N SER A 180 -17.66 13.81 -0.50
CA SER A 180 -17.23 14.29 0.82
C SER A 180 -15.77 13.86 1.06
N LEU A 181 -15.05 14.61 1.90
CA LEU A 181 -13.69 14.25 2.30
C LEU A 181 -13.64 12.81 2.82
N SER A 182 -14.59 12.44 3.68
CA SER A 182 -14.73 11.08 4.22
C SER A 182 -14.91 10.00 3.14
N GLN A 183 -15.70 10.28 2.10
CA GLN A 183 -15.87 9.37 0.97
C GLN A 183 -14.62 9.26 0.11
N SER A 184 -13.93 10.37 -0.15
CA SER A 184 -12.69 10.39 -0.94
C SER A 184 -11.53 9.66 -0.23
N LEU A 185 -11.53 9.68 1.10
CA LEU A 185 -10.58 8.96 1.93
C LEU A 185 -10.82 7.46 1.91
N TRP A 186 -12.10 7.09 2.09
CA TRP A 186 -12.50 5.71 2.15
C TRP A 186 -12.31 5.02 0.79
N GLY A 187 -12.72 5.69 -0.29
CA GLY A 187 -12.71 5.12 -1.63
C GLY A 187 -13.62 3.91 -1.75
N VAL A 188 -13.12 2.81 -2.31
CA VAL A 188 -13.83 1.53 -2.40
C VAL A 188 -13.15 0.51 -1.50
N GLY A 189 -13.88 -0.03 -0.53
CA GLY A 189 -13.33 -1.06 0.36
C GLY A 189 -13.34 -2.44 -0.28
N ALA A 190 -12.40 -3.29 0.09
CA ALA A 190 -12.41 -4.72 -0.19
C ALA A 190 -12.26 -5.46 1.13
N ARG A 191 -13.25 -6.31 1.47
CA ARG A 191 -13.33 -6.96 2.77
C ARG A 191 -12.88 -8.41 2.71
N LEU A 192 -11.96 -8.78 3.58
CA LEU A 192 -11.37 -10.11 3.72
C LEU A 192 -11.58 -10.64 5.14
N SER A 193 -12.03 -11.88 5.28
CA SER A 193 -12.05 -12.63 6.53
C SER A 193 -10.68 -13.24 6.83
N ALA A 194 -10.45 -13.61 8.10
CA ALA A 194 -9.36 -14.51 8.47
C ALA A 194 -9.33 -15.82 7.65
N GLN A 195 -10.49 -16.37 7.27
CA GLN A 195 -10.52 -17.56 6.41
C GLN A 195 -9.93 -17.25 5.03
N GLN A 196 -10.33 -16.13 4.41
CA GLN A 196 -9.81 -15.73 3.10
C GLN A 196 -8.30 -15.48 3.14
N ILE A 197 -7.80 -14.87 4.22
CA ILE A 197 -6.38 -14.53 4.35
C ILE A 197 -5.55 -15.78 4.66
N HIS A 198 -5.89 -16.52 5.73
CA HIS A 198 -5.01 -17.56 6.26
C HIS A 198 -5.26 -18.95 5.66
N VAL A 199 -6.48 -19.22 5.17
CA VAL A 199 -6.85 -20.52 4.57
C VAL A 199 -6.82 -20.44 3.05
N GLU A 200 -7.52 -19.46 2.48
CA GLU A 200 -7.63 -19.29 1.01
C GLU A 200 -6.44 -18.53 0.41
N ARG A 201 -5.57 -17.97 1.25
CA ARG A 201 -4.32 -17.28 0.85
C ARG A 201 -4.56 -16.09 -0.07
N ILE A 202 -5.66 -15.37 0.13
CA ILE A 202 -5.90 -14.09 -0.55
C ILE A 202 -5.00 -13.04 0.10
N PRO A 203 -4.04 -12.44 -0.66
CA PRO A 203 -3.09 -11.51 -0.08
C PRO A 203 -3.76 -10.18 0.27
N ILE A 204 -3.26 -9.53 1.32
CA ILE A 204 -3.54 -8.13 1.62
C ILE A 204 -2.49 -7.29 0.88
N PRO A 205 -2.89 -6.48 -0.11
CA PRO A 205 -1.93 -5.72 -0.91
C PRO A 205 -1.41 -4.49 -0.15
N TYR A 206 -0.24 -4.00 -0.55
CA TYR A 206 0.42 -2.86 0.09
C TYR A 206 -0.08 -1.52 -0.46
N PRO A 207 -0.08 -0.44 0.34
CA PRO A 207 -0.24 0.92 -0.14
C PRO A 207 0.64 1.19 -1.36
N GLY A 208 0.07 1.82 -2.39
CA GLY A 208 0.72 2.10 -3.67
C GLY A 208 0.72 0.93 -4.66
N ASP A 209 0.40 -0.30 -4.24
CA ASP A 209 0.20 -1.40 -5.19
C ASP A 209 -1.03 -1.12 -6.06
N VAL A 210 -0.97 -1.52 -7.34
CA VAL A 210 -2.14 -1.54 -8.21
C VAL A 210 -2.62 -2.98 -8.31
N VAL A 211 -3.87 -3.22 -7.93
CA VAL A 211 -4.47 -4.56 -7.87
C VAL A 211 -5.77 -4.64 -8.66
N GLU A 212 -6.10 -5.85 -9.11
CA GLU A 212 -7.44 -6.24 -9.56
C GLU A 212 -8.12 -7.06 -8.46
N VAL A 213 -9.26 -6.58 -7.97
CA VAL A 213 -10.05 -7.21 -6.92
C VAL A 213 -11.34 -7.74 -7.53
N THR A 214 -11.58 -9.04 -7.42
CA THR A 214 -12.83 -9.66 -7.86
C THR A 214 -13.68 -10.02 -6.66
N GLY A 215 -14.98 -9.79 -6.76
CA GLY A 215 -15.94 -10.15 -5.72
C GLY A 215 -17.34 -9.64 -6.06
N THR A 216 -18.18 -9.48 -5.04
CA THR A 216 -19.51 -8.86 -5.21
C THR A 216 -19.46 -7.42 -4.71
N LEU A 217 -19.83 -6.45 -5.53
CA LEU A 217 -19.96 -5.07 -5.06
C LEU A 217 -21.22 -4.96 -4.19
N THR A 218 -21.09 -4.43 -2.99
CA THR A 218 -22.21 -4.18 -2.09
C THR A 218 -22.01 -2.84 -1.38
N LYS A 219 -22.93 -2.50 -0.47
CA LYS A 219 -22.78 -1.40 0.47
C LYS A 219 -22.73 -1.95 1.88
N THR A 220 -21.63 -1.71 2.58
CA THR A 220 -21.48 -2.10 3.98
C THR A 220 -21.65 -0.86 4.85
N LEU A 221 -22.40 -1.01 5.94
CA LEU A 221 -22.46 0.03 6.96
C LEU A 221 -21.12 0.08 7.69
N PHE A 222 -20.52 1.26 7.75
CA PHE A 222 -19.28 1.52 8.46
C PHE A 222 -19.51 2.71 9.41
N GLY A 223 -19.62 2.43 10.71
CA GLY A 223 -20.18 3.38 11.66
C GLY A 223 -21.63 3.74 11.30
N ALA A 224 -21.88 5.02 10.97
CA ALA A 224 -23.20 5.51 10.57
C ALA A 224 -23.35 5.74 9.05
N GLU A 225 -22.31 5.45 8.25
CA GLU A 225 -22.30 5.73 6.80
C GLU A 225 -22.21 4.45 5.98
N GLU A 226 -22.97 4.37 4.88
CA GLU A 226 -22.81 3.30 3.90
C GLU A 226 -21.56 3.54 3.05
N ARG A 227 -20.77 2.49 2.85
CA ARG A 227 -19.57 2.49 2.01
C ARG A 227 -19.66 1.43 0.93
N PHE A 228 -19.20 1.76 -0.27
CA PHE A 228 -19.02 0.75 -1.32
C PHE A 228 -17.92 -0.22 -0.91
N THR A 229 -18.26 -1.50 -0.92
CA THR A 229 -17.38 -2.58 -0.49
C THR A 229 -17.48 -3.74 -1.45
N ILE A 230 -16.36 -4.37 -1.79
CA ILE A 230 -16.31 -5.64 -2.48
C ILE A 230 -16.31 -6.74 -1.42
N ASP A 231 -17.40 -7.52 -1.36
CA ASP A 231 -17.65 -8.53 -0.34
C ASP A 231 -18.71 -9.56 -0.81
N PRO A 232 -18.41 -10.87 -0.78
CA PRO A 232 -17.10 -11.45 -0.48
C PRO A 232 -16.10 -11.18 -1.61
N VAL A 233 -14.84 -10.92 -1.25
CA VAL A 233 -13.72 -10.92 -2.20
C VAL A 233 -13.38 -12.37 -2.58
N THR A 234 -13.28 -12.66 -3.87
CA THR A 234 -12.93 -13.99 -4.39
C THR A 234 -11.50 -14.08 -4.89
N SER A 235 -10.89 -12.95 -5.29
CA SER A 235 -9.48 -12.90 -5.64
C SER A 235 -8.92 -11.47 -5.55
N VAL A 236 -7.63 -11.39 -5.28
CA VAL A 236 -6.82 -10.17 -5.39
C VAL A 236 -5.60 -10.51 -6.23
N THR A 237 -5.46 -9.84 -7.37
CA THR A 237 -4.35 -10.05 -8.30
C THR A 237 -3.48 -8.79 -8.35
N PRO A 238 -2.20 -8.86 -7.95
CA PRO A 238 -1.30 -7.73 -8.11
C PRO A 238 -1.02 -7.48 -9.59
N ILE A 239 -1.25 -6.25 -10.04
CA ILE A 239 -0.94 -5.80 -11.40
C ILE A 239 0.42 -5.11 -11.43
N THR A 240 0.65 -4.23 -10.46
CA THR A 240 1.93 -3.57 -10.24
C THR A 240 2.19 -3.55 -8.73
N ALA A 241 3.34 -4.06 -8.31
CA ALA A 241 3.78 -3.96 -6.94
C ALA A 241 4.68 -2.72 -6.80
N ALA A 242 4.36 -1.84 -5.84
CA ALA A 242 5.23 -0.73 -5.45
C ALA A 242 6.37 -1.22 -4.55
N HIS A 243 6.17 -2.36 -3.88
CA HIS A 243 7.09 -2.92 -2.89
C HIS A 243 7.48 -4.35 -3.24
N PRO A 244 8.68 -4.84 -2.85
CA PRO A 244 9.02 -6.25 -2.99
C PRO A 244 8.03 -7.10 -2.18
N PRO A 245 7.65 -8.31 -2.65
CA PRO A 245 6.71 -9.15 -1.94
C PRO A 245 7.25 -9.55 -0.57
N LEU A 246 6.34 -9.77 0.37
CA LEU A 246 6.64 -10.35 1.68
C LEU A 246 6.58 -11.88 1.62
N SER A 247 7.28 -12.52 2.55
CA SER A 247 7.19 -13.96 2.76
C SER A 247 5.83 -14.33 3.36
N ASP A 248 5.20 -15.34 2.76
CA ASP A 248 3.99 -16.00 3.29
C ASP A 248 4.40 -17.07 4.32
N ILE A 249 3.42 -17.73 4.94
CA ILE A 249 3.61 -18.77 5.95
C ILE A 249 4.64 -19.83 5.51
N GLY A 250 5.53 -20.21 6.42
CA GLY A 250 6.63 -21.14 6.16
C GLY A 250 7.76 -20.58 5.29
N GLY A 251 7.61 -19.36 4.74
CA GLY A 251 8.66 -18.67 4.01
C GLY A 251 9.78 -18.20 4.95
N PRO A 252 11.03 -18.08 4.47
CA PRO A 252 12.14 -17.67 5.31
C PRO A 252 12.02 -16.19 5.71
N CYS A 253 12.52 -15.87 6.89
CA CYS A 253 12.59 -14.52 7.40
C CYS A 253 13.83 -14.32 8.27
N ALA A 254 14.29 -13.08 8.36
CA ALA A 254 15.28 -12.66 9.35
C ALA A 254 14.63 -11.77 10.43
N ARG A 255 13.51 -11.13 10.12
CA ARG A 255 12.73 -10.26 11.01
C ARG A 255 11.24 -10.31 10.68
N ASP A 256 10.40 -9.83 11.60
CA ASP A 256 8.94 -9.77 11.40
C ASP A 256 8.52 -9.00 10.14
N MET A 257 9.25 -7.94 9.80
CA MET A 257 9.00 -7.13 8.60
C MET A 257 9.32 -7.84 7.27
N ASP A 258 9.91 -9.04 7.30
CA ASP A 258 10.03 -9.89 6.11
C ASP A 258 8.75 -10.69 5.84
N CYS A 259 7.92 -10.87 6.86
CA CYS A 259 6.69 -11.67 6.83
C CYS A 259 5.46 -10.79 6.61
N GLY A 260 4.40 -11.38 6.03
CA GLY A 260 3.07 -10.78 5.85
C GLY A 260 2.53 -10.02 7.07
N ASP A 261 1.60 -9.08 6.88
CA ASP A 261 1.14 -8.14 7.92
C ASP A 261 0.58 -8.83 9.19
N ASP A 262 0.04 -10.04 9.02
CA ASP A 262 -0.53 -10.93 10.02
C ASP A 262 0.41 -12.04 10.53
N LEU A 263 1.63 -12.07 10.00
CA LEU A 263 2.63 -13.09 10.27
C LEU A 263 3.81 -12.52 11.05
N PHE A 264 4.51 -13.40 11.76
CA PHE A 264 5.69 -13.09 12.54
C PHE A 264 6.83 -13.94 12.05
N CYS A 265 8.05 -13.46 12.23
CA CYS A 265 9.22 -14.28 12.04
C CYS A 265 9.45 -15.11 13.29
N ASN A 266 9.15 -16.40 13.21
CA ASN A 266 9.43 -17.31 14.30
C ASN A 266 10.96 -17.37 14.51
N ARG A 267 11.39 -16.97 15.70
CA ARG A 267 12.80 -16.88 16.10
C ARG A 267 13.54 -18.22 16.13
N ASP A 268 12.84 -19.32 16.37
CA ASP A 268 13.42 -20.66 16.45
C ASP A 268 13.59 -21.27 15.06
N THR A 269 12.60 -21.06 14.18
CA THR A 269 12.54 -21.68 12.86
C THR A 269 13.05 -20.76 11.74
N LEU A 270 13.16 -19.45 12.00
CA LEU A 270 13.42 -18.39 11.01
C LEU A 270 12.47 -18.47 9.81
N ALA A 271 11.20 -18.80 10.11
CA ALA A 271 10.12 -18.89 9.14
C ALA A 271 8.91 -18.05 9.56
N CYS A 272 8.17 -17.55 8.58
CA CYS A 272 6.96 -16.77 8.80
C CYS A 272 5.83 -17.66 9.31
N GLU A 273 5.22 -17.30 10.44
CA GLU A 273 4.17 -18.08 11.07
C GLU A 273 3.04 -17.17 11.56
N LEU A 274 1.84 -17.74 11.72
CA LEU A 274 0.73 -17.04 12.39
C LEU A 274 1.13 -16.87 13.86
N GLY A 275 1.32 -15.62 14.28
CA GLY A 275 1.58 -15.36 15.69
C GLY A 275 0.31 -15.42 16.52
N THR A 276 0.49 -15.64 17.80
CA THR A 276 -0.59 -15.46 18.78
C THR A 276 -0.57 -13.99 19.20
N PRO A 277 -1.65 -13.22 18.97
CA PRO A 277 -1.74 -11.84 19.44
C PRO A 277 -1.44 -11.77 20.94
N ILE A 278 -0.54 -10.87 21.32
CA ILE A 278 -0.12 -10.74 22.72
C ILE A 278 -1.05 -9.73 23.42
N ASN A 279 -1.67 -10.14 24.51
CA ASN A 279 -2.46 -9.28 25.42
C ASN A 279 -1.52 -8.57 26.41
N TRP A 280 -1.91 -7.39 26.94
CA TRP A 280 -1.26 -6.69 28.06
C TRP A 280 -0.96 -7.57 29.28
N SER A 281 -1.82 -8.53 29.59
CA SER A 281 -1.61 -9.52 30.67
C SER A 281 -0.74 -10.73 30.27
N GLY A 282 -0.25 -10.75 29.03
CA GLY A 282 0.48 -11.85 28.40
C GLY A 282 1.88 -12.08 28.97
N ASP A 283 2.71 -12.81 28.22
CA ASP A 283 4.10 -13.05 28.58
C ASP A 283 4.95 -11.78 28.39
N PRO A 284 5.71 -11.30 29.40
CA PRO A 284 6.59 -10.14 29.28
C PRO A 284 7.61 -10.23 28.14
N ARG A 285 7.97 -11.45 27.69
CA ARG A 285 8.81 -11.65 26.50
C ARG A 285 8.21 -11.03 25.26
N GLY A 286 6.92 -11.26 25.08
CA GLY A 286 6.16 -10.68 23.98
C GLY A 286 5.81 -9.22 24.25
N LEU A 287 5.44 -8.90 25.48
CA LEU A 287 4.94 -7.57 25.85
C LEU A 287 6.03 -6.50 25.76
N ASN A 288 7.10 -6.69 26.53
CA ASN A 288 8.09 -5.65 26.82
C ASN A 288 9.49 -6.00 26.29
N GLY A 289 9.60 -7.11 25.55
CA GLY A 289 10.88 -7.64 25.09
C GLY A 289 11.78 -8.13 26.23
N ALA A 290 11.21 -8.49 27.39
CA ALA A 290 11.98 -9.04 28.50
C ALA A 290 12.53 -10.43 28.14
N CYS A 291 13.79 -10.73 28.42
CA CYS A 291 14.43 -11.97 27.98
C CYS A 291 15.36 -12.57 29.04
N ASP A 292 15.52 -13.89 29.01
CA ASP A 292 16.54 -14.58 29.79
C ASP A 292 17.77 -14.93 28.93
N ASP A 293 17.53 -15.27 27.66
CA ASP A 293 18.53 -15.52 26.63
C ASP A 293 18.06 -15.08 25.22
N ASP A 294 18.92 -15.23 24.21
CA ASP A 294 18.64 -14.77 22.84
C ASP A 294 17.43 -15.48 22.20
N ALA A 295 17.06 -16.69 22.64
CA ALA A 295 15.88 -17.39 22.14
C ALA A 295 14.57 -16.75 22.65
N ASP A 296 14.62 -15.88 23.66
CA ASP A 296 13.47 -15.09 24.08
C ASP A 296 13.27 -13.82 23.24
N CYS A 297 14.15 -13.53 22.28
CA CYS A 297 14.08 -12.31 21.48
C CYS A 297 13.50 -12.52 20.08
N PRO A 298 12.80 -11.50 19.54
CA PRO A 298 12.41 -11.47 18.13
C PRO A 298 13.61 -11.72 17.20
N ALA A 299 13.33 -12.29 16.03
CA ALA A 299 14.37 -12.59 15.06
C ALA A 299 15.12 -11.31 14.65
N GLY A 300 16.46 -11.35 14.77
CA GLY A 300 17.32 -10.18 14.50
C GLY A 300 17.65 -9.34 15.73
N GLU A 301 17.13 -9.67 16.91
CA GLU A 301 17.48 -9.07 18.20
C GLU A 301 18.32 -10.01 19.07
N ILE A 302 18.98 -9.47 20.10
CA ILE A 302 19.74 -10.24 21.10
C ILE A 302 19.34 -9.84 22.52
N CYS A 303 19.48 -10.78 23.44
CA CYS A 303 19.21 -10.58 24.85
C CYS A 303 20.43 -9.98 25.55
N ARG A 304 20.39 -8.67 25.81
CA ARG A 304 21.53 -7.90 26.29
C ARG A 304 21.77 -8.12 27.79
N ALA A 305 22.85 -8.84 28.12
CA ALA A 305 23.23 -9.10 29.51
C ALA A 305 23.61 -7.84 30.30
N ASP A 306 24.05 -6.78 29.61
CA ASP A 306 24.34 -5.46 30.19
C ASP A 306 23.08 -4.61 30.43
N TYR A 307 21.91 -5.17 30.17
CA TYR A 307 20.63 -4.49 30.32
C TYR A 307 19.72 -5.28 31.26
N LEU A 308 19.98 -5.16 32.56
CA LEU A 308 19.22 -5.83 33.60
C LEU A 308 18.01 -4.99 34.02
N ILE A 309 16.83 -5.57 34.00
CA ILE A 309 15.60 -4.97 34.50
C ILE A 309 15.66 -4.90 36.03
N LYS A 310 15.72 -3.68 36.56
CA LYS A 310 15.81 -3.40 38.00
C LYS A 310 14.41 -3.31 38.61
N SER A 311 14.30 -3.60 39.91
CA SER A 311 13.09 -3.27 40.68
C SER A 311 13.02 -1.78 40.97
N ARG A 312 11.82 -1.27 41.27
CA ARG A 312 11.63 0.13 41.71
C ARG A 312 12.31 0.46 43.03
N ASP A 313 12.60 -0.53 43.87
CA ASP A 313 13.38 -0.33 45.09
C ASP A 313 14.86 0.00 44.79
N VAL A 314 15.37 -0.50 43.67
CA VAL A 314 16.76 -0.28 43.22
C VAL A 314 16.84 0.94 42.30
N ASP A 315 15.89 1.08 41.38
CA ASP A 315 15.78 2.22 40.47
C ASP A 315 14.34 2.77 40.51
N PRO A 316 14.07 3.80 41.34
CA PRO A 316 12.71 4.29 41.53
C PRO A 316 12.14 5.01 40.30
N VAL A 317 12.99 5.34 39.32
CA VAL A 317 12.64 6.07 38.10
C VAL A 317 12.47 5.12 36.92
N TYR A 318 13.35 4.12 36.76
CA TYR A 318 13.41 3.24 35.58
C TYR A 318 13.23 1.74 35.89
N GLY A 319 12.87 1.40 37.13
CA GLY A 319 12.56 0.03 37.53
C GLY A 319 11.19 -0.44 37.01
N ALA A 320 11.01 -1.76 36.89
CA ALA A 320 9.78 -2.37 36.39
C ALA A 320 8.52 -1.91 37.16
N TYR A 321 7.53 -1.37 36.43
CA TYR A 321 6.28 -0.82 36.99
C TYR A 321 5.08 -1.77 36.87
N LEU A 322 4.84 -2.31 35.67
CA LEU A 322 3.61 -3.05 35.36
C LEU A 322 3.63 -4.49 35.90
N TYR A 323 4.74 -5.21 35.72
CA TYR A 323 4.85 -6.63 36.10
C TYR A 323 6.18 -6.94 36.81
N PRO A 324 6.49 -6.25 37.93
CA PRO A 324 7.79 -6.36 38.59
C PRO A 324 8.14 -7.80 38.98
N GLU A 325 7.17 -8.60 39.39
CA GLU A 325 7.39 -10.01 39.75
C GLU A 325 7.74 -10.93 38.57
N ARG A 326 7.49 -10.49 37.33
CA ARG A 326 7.75 -11.26 36.10
C ARG A 326 8.94 -10.72 35.31
N GLU A 327 9.41 -9.52 35.61
CA GLU A 327 10.41 -8.79 34.81
C GLU A 327 11.71 -8.53 35.57
N VAL A 328 11.64 -8.27 36.88
CA VAL A 328 12.82 -7.93 37.68
C VAL A 328 13.85 -9.06 37.62
N GLY A 329 15.09 -8.71 37.28
CA GLY A 329 16.20 -9.65 37.14
C GLY A 329 16.33 -10.27 35.75
N ARG A 330 15.36 -10.05 34.86
CA ARG A 330 15.47 -10.40 33.44
C ARG A 330 16.22 -9.31 32.68
N LYS A 331 16.51 -9.55 31.41
CA LYS A 331 17.20 -8.63 30.51
C LYS A 331 16.23 -8.06 29.47
N LEU A 332 16.73 -7.24 28.54
CA LEU A 332 15.97 -6.84 27.36
C LEU A 332 16.54 -7.32 26.03
N CYS A 333 15.62 -7.63 25.13
CA CYS A 333 15.88 -7.74 23.71
C CYS A 333 16.20 -6.38 23.11
N GLN A 334 17.28 -6.34 22.34
CA GLN A 334 17.78 -5.13 21.69
C GLN A 334 18.36 -5.47 20.33
N VAL A 335 18.35 -4.49 19.43
CA VAL A 335 19.08 -4.61 18.16
C VAL A 335 20.59 -4.76 18.44
N PRO A 336 21.30 -5.73 17.82
CA PRO A 336 22.68 -6.03 18.15
C PRO A 336 23.65 -4.88 17.89
N ASN A 337 23.46 -4.18 16.77
CA ASN A 337 24.27 -3.05 16.33
C ASN A 337 23.38 -1.82 16.10
N ARG A 338 23.22 -0.99 17.14
CA ARG A 338 22.37 0.22 17.10
C ARG A 338 22.90 1.30 16.14
N ASP A 339 24.19 1.25 15.82
CA ASP A 339 24.87 2.16 14.91
C ASP A 339 24.86 1.68 13.46
N ALA A 340 24.30 0.50 13.19
CA ALA A 340 24.14 0.00 11.82
C ALA A 340 23.32 1.00 10.97
N PRO A 341 23.51 1.01 9.64
CA PRO A 341 22.66 1.78 8.73
C PRO A 341 21.18 1.49 8.99
N VAL A 342 20.31 2.49 8.75
CA VAL A 342 18.86 2.34 8.99
C VAL A 342 18.34 1.16 8.19
N GLU A 343 18.79 0.99 6.96
CA GLU A 343 18.36 -0.06 6.05
C GLU A 343 18.79 -1.46 6.51
N GLU A 344 19.81 -1.54 7.37
CA GLU A 344 20.24 -2.80 7.98
C GLU A 344 19.37 -3.17 9.17
N ILE A 345 18.78 -2.22 9.91
CA ILE A 345 17.89 -2.47 11.06
C ILE A 345 16.42 -2.53 10.62
N CYS A 346 16.05 -1.58 9.76
CA CYS A 346 14.74 -1.33 9.20
C CYS A 346 14.82 -1.39 7.67
N PRO A 347 14.92 -2.61 7.09
CA PRO A 347 14.95 -2.78 5.63
C PRO A 347 13.65 -2.33 4.96
N ARG A 348 12.58 -2.20 5.74
CA ARG A 348 11.28 -1.67 5.34
C ARG A 348 10.77 -0.77 6.45
N THR A 349 10.22 0.39 6.07
CA THR A 349 9.50 1.28 6.97
C THR A 349 8.02 1.26 6.65
N VAL A 350 7.20 1.55 7.67
CA VAL A 350 5.75 1.70 7.57
C VAL A 350 5.37 3.06 8.11
N THR A 351 4.22 3.57 7.69
CA THR A 351 3.76 4.90 8.08
C THR A 351 2.99 4.86 9.40
N THR A 352 2.84 6.03 10.03
CA THR A 352 1.91 6.24 11.14
C THR A 352 0.48 5.86 10.80
N ASP A 353 0.08 6.03 9.54
CA ASP A 353 -1.24 5.64 9.04
C ASP A 353 -1.40 4.12 9.00
N ASP A 354 -0.35 3.38 8.61
CA ASP A 354 -0.37 1.90 8.62
C ASP A 354 -0.51 1.34 10.04
N LEU A 355 0.20 1.92 11.01
CA LEU A 355 0.06 1.52 12.41
C LEU A 355 -1.35 1.84 12.92
N HIS A 356 -1.79 3.09 12.75
CA HIS A 356 -3.04 3.57 13.30
C HIS A 356 -4.28 2.93 12.69
N SER A 357 -4.22 2.49 11.43
CA SER A 357 -5.31 1.74 10.80
C SER A 357 -5.44 0.30 11.33
N GLY A 358 -4.51 -0.14 12.17
CA GLY A 358 -4.49 -1.48 12.71
C GLY A 358 -4.04 -2.54 11.71
N ARG A 359 -3.28 -2.16 10.70
CA ARG A 359 -2.85 -3.08 9.65
C ARG A 359 -2.15 -4.34 10.19
N PHE A 360 -1.35 -4.18 11.24
CA PHE A 360 -0.49 -5.21 11.80
C PHE A 360 -1.12 -5.91 13.00
N VAL A 361 -0.76 -7.17 13.20
CA VAL A 361 -1.17 -7.96 14.38
C VAL A 361 -0.37 -7.58 15.62
N ASP A 362 -1.01 -7.63 16.79
CA ASP A 362 -0.37 -7.26 18.05
C ASP A 362 0.78 -8.18 18.40
N GLY A 363 1.92 -7.58 18.75
CA GLY A 363 3.16 -8.28 19.01
C GLY A 363 4.15 -8.22 17.84
N LYS A 364 3.70 -7.87 16.63
CA LYS A 364 4.59 -7.82 15.46
C LYS A 364 5.57 -6.67 15.60
N GLU A 365 6.83 -6.89 15.30
CA GLU A 365 7.81 -5.81 15.22
C GLU A 365 7.73 -5.07 13.89
N ILE A 366 7.63 -3.75 13.98
CA ILE A 366 7.59 -2.85 12.82
C ILE A 366 8.62 -1.73 12.97
N CYS A 367 9.08 -1.25 11.82
CA CYS A 367 9.85 -0.01 11.75
C CYS A 367 8.92 1.12 11.29
N LEU A 368 8.47 1.92 12.24
CA LEU A 368 7.59 3.05 12.03
C LEU A 368 8.37 4.30 11.64
N GLU A 369 8.04 4.91 10.52
CA GLU A 369 8.54 6.21 10.09
C GLU A 369 7.48 7.28 10.33
N GLY A 370 7.88 8.37 10.98
CA GLY A 370 6.94 9.42 11.37
C GLY A 370 7.60 10.66 11.94
N THR A 371 6.80 11.71 12.11
CA THR A 371 7.25 12.96 12.73
C THR A 371 6.63 13.09 14.11
N VAL A 372 7.46 13.28 15.13
CA VAL A 372 6.97 13.44 16.51
C VAL A 372 6.27 14.79 16.64
N PHE A 373 4.99 14.78 17.00
CA PHE A 373 4.20 15.99 17.24
C PHE A 373 4.34 16.48 18.68
N LEU A 374 4.18 15.59 19.65
CA LEU A 374 4.14 15.90 21.08
C LEU A 374 4.74 14.75 21.86
N CYS A 375 5.48 15.05 22.93
CA CYS A 375 5.82 14.04 23.93
C CYS A 375 5.28 14.50 25.29
N VAL A 376 4.56 13.61 25.97
CA VAL A 376 4.00 13.84 27.30
C VAL A 376 4.68 12.88 28.25
N PHE A 377 5.41 13.42 29.22
CA PHE A 377 5.92 12.63 30.33
C PHE A 377 4.80 12.41 31.34
N ASN A 378 4.45 11.15 31.60
CA ASN A 378 3.52 10.78 32.64
C ASN A 378 4.31 10.45 33.93
N PRO A 379 4.16 11.25 35.01
CA PRO A 379 4.91 11.02 36.24
C PRO A 379 4.41 9.82 37.05
N LEU A 380 3.29 9.19 36.68
CA LEU A 380 2.71 8.06 37.40
C LEU A 380 3.35 6.72 36.99
N ASP A 381 3.63 6.55 35.70
CA ASP A 381 4.30 5.38 35.11
C ASP A 381 5.76 5.66 34.72
N PHE A 382 6.21 6.91 34.87
CA PHE A 382 7.57 7.40 34.54
C PHE A 382 7.92 7.21 33.07
N ASP A 383 6.92 7.17 32.20
CA ASP A 383 7.12 6.99 30.78
C ASP A 383 6.80 8.24 29.95
N THR A 384 7.47 8.34 28.81
CA THR A 384 7.25 9.40 27.85
C THR A 384 6.44 8.85 26.70
N HIS A 385 5.20 9.31 26.63
CA HIS A 385 4.24 9.04 25.58
C HIS A 385 4.50 10.01 24.43
N CYS A 386 5.08 9.54 23.33
CA CYS A 386 5.34 10.39 22.17
C CYS A 386 4.30 10.13 21.08
N GLN A 387 3.53 11.17 20.75
CA GLN A 387 2.56 11.18 19.66
C GLN A 387 3.26 11.54 18.35
N MET A 388 3.09 10.72 17.33
CA MET A 388 3.55 11.00 15.97
C MET A 388 2.41 11.51 15.10
N PHE A 389 2.70 12.46 14.21
CA PHE A 389 1.74 12.98 13.25
C PHE A 389 1.15 11.86 12.40
N ILE A 390 -0.17 11.88 12.27
CA ILE A 390 -0.93 11.11 11.28
C ILE A 390 -1.38 12.11 10.23
N ASP A 391 -1.29 11.74 8.95
CA ASP A 391 -1.74 12.62 7.88
C ASP A 391 -3.27 12.72 7.91
N TYR A 392 -3.78 13.89 8.32
CA TYR A 392 -5.22 14.12 8.33
C TYR A 392 -5.70 14.32 6.89
N PRO A 393 -6.79 13.64 6.48
CA PRO A 393 -7.76 12.98 7.33
C PRO A 393 -7.54 11.48 7.54
N VAL A 394 -7.66 11.07 8.81
CA VAL A 394 -7.43 9.69 9.24
C VAL A 394 -8.52 8.76 8.71
N ILE A 395 -8.12 7.60 8.21
CA ILE A 395 -9.02 6.51 7.84
C ILE A 395 -9.25 5.67 9.10
N TYR A 396 -10.14 6.14 9.98
CA TYR A 396 -10.41 5.50 11.27
C TYR A 396 -11.73 4.71 11.29
N PHE A 397 -11.78 3.68 12.14
CA PHE A 397 -12.90 2.74 12.20
C PHE A 397 -14.19 3.34 12.80
N GLU A 398 -14.14 4.49 13.48
CA GLU A 398 -15.34 5.09 14.05
C GLU A 398 -15.44 6.60 13.83
N GLY A 399 -16.67 7.06 13.58
CA GLY A 399 -17.08 8.47 13.55
C GLY A 399 -17.07 9.15 14.92
N ARG A 400 -16.30 8.64 15.89
CA ARG A 400 -15.93 9.42 17.07
C ARG A 400 -14.58 10.04 16.74
N PRO A 401 -14.45 11.37 16.71
CA PRO A 401 -13.12 11.97 16.64
C PRO A 401 -12.33 11.37 17.81
N PRO A 402 -11.15 10.75 17.57
CA PRO A 402 -10.32 10.30 18.68
C PRO A 402 -10.22 11.47 19.64
N ILE A 403 -10.49 11.22 20.92
CA ILE A 403 -10.46 12.22 21.97
C ILE A 403 -9.21 13.07 21.74
N THR A 404 -9.44 14.32 21.37
CA THR A 404 -8.49 15.40 21.11
C THR A 404 -7.04 15.11 21.49
N LEU A 405 -6.18 14.81 20.50
CA LEU A 405 -4.93 15.53 20.14
C LEU A 405 -4.00 14.68 19.24
N VAL A 406 -4.33 14.60 17.94
CA VAL A 406 -3.44 14.41 16.77
C VAL A 406 -2.24 13.44 16.94
N GLY A 407 -2.44 12.13 16.76
CA GLY A 407 -1.33 11.21 16.49
C GLY A 407 -1.53 9.72 16.77
N THR A 408 -0.53 8.91 16.42
CA THR A 408 -0.32 7.53 16.91
C THR A 408 0.74 7.57 17.99
N SER A 409 0.57 6.81 19.09
CA SER A 409 1.57 6.76 20.15
C SER A 409 2.73 5.85 19.81
N VAL A 410 3.90 6.32 20.20
CA VAL A 410 5.10 5.54 20.41
C VAL A 410 5.47 5.70 21.87
N GLU A 411 5.49 4.57 22.58
CA GLU A 411 5.68 4.51 24.02
C GLU A 411 6.85 3.57 24.34
N ASN A 412 7.58 3.86 25.41
CA ASN A 412 8.79 3.12 25.79
C ASN A 412 8.57 2.20 26.99
N ALA A 413 7.32 1.94 27.38
CA ALA A 413 7.07 1.31 28.67
C ALA A 413 7.34 -0.21 28.64
N PRO A 414 7.85 -0.77 29.76
CA PRO A 414 8.37 -0.07 30.91
C PRO A 414 9.69 0.64 30.52
N PRO A 415 9.88 1.86 31.04
CA PRO A 415 10.99 2.73 30.69
C PRO A 415 12.24 2.19 31.37
N TYR A 416 12.87 1.15 30.84
CA TYR A 416 14.13 0.66 31.42
C TYR A 416 15.31 1.56 31.07
N LYS A 417 15.06 2.85 30.80
CA LYS A 417 16.06 3.81 30.36
C LYS A 417 17.20 3.81 31.37
N ASP A 418 18.30 3.17 31.05
CA ASP A 418 19.43 3.10 31.97
C ASP A 418 20.39 4.25 31.64
N PRO A 419 20.42 5.36 32.40
CA PRO A 419 21.28 6.50 32.10
C PRO A 419 22.78 6.17 32.20
N VAL A 420 23.16 5.06 32.86
CA VAL A 420 24.56 4.59 32.87
C VAL A 420 24.89 3.65 31.71
N ASN A 421 23.87 3.16 31.00
CA ASN A 421 24.00 2.51 29.71
C ASN A 421 23.38 3.39 28.62
N PRO A 422 24.08 4.39 28.06
CA PRO A 422 23.52 5.29 27.04
C PRO A 422 23.08 4.55 25.76
N ALA A 423 23.53 3.29 25.56
CA ALA A 423 23.03 2.43 24.49
C ALA A 423 21.67 1.77 24.82
N GLY A 424 21.28 1.77 26.09
CA GLY A 424 20.06 1.19 26.62
C GLY A 424 19.08 2.20 27.23
N ALA A 425 19.51 3.40 27.62
CA ALA A 425 18.63 4.56 27.74
C ALA A 425 18.24 5.01 26.34
N LEU A 426 17.20 4.37 25.79
CA LEU A 426 16.45 4.96 24.71
C LEU A 426 15.93 6.31 25.18
N GLY A 427 16.64 7.36 24.77
CA GLY A 427 16.23 8.72 25.04
C GLY A 427 14.86 8.96 24.46
N ASP A 428 14.13 9.90 25.07
CA ASP A 428 12.85 10.35 24.54
C ASP A 428 13.00 10.80 23.10
N LEU A 429 11.98 10.48 22.31
CA LEU A 429 11.92 10.95 20.93
C LEU A 429 11.84 12.48 20.94
N PRO A 430 12.71 13.19 20.21
CA PRO A 430 12.70 14.64 20.22
C PRO A 430 11.43 15.17 19.51
N PRO A 431 10.64 16.05 20.16
CA PRO A 431 9.50 16.68 19.50
C PRO A 431 9.91 17.42 18.22
N GLY A 432 9.11 17.30 17.17
CA GLY A 432 9.33 17.88 15.85
C GLY A 432 10.34 17.12 14.98
N ALA A 433 10.99 16.07 15.49
CA ALA A 433 11.90 15.27 14.68
C ALA A 433 11.15 14.29 13.78
N HIS A 434 11.64 14.19 12.55
CA HIS A 434 11.28 13.11 11.64
C HIS A 434 12.22 11.92 11.88
N LEU A 435 11.68 10.74 12.15
CA LEU A 435 12.47 9.60 12.62
C LEU A 435 11.88 8.28 12.18
N ILE A 436 12.71 7.24 12.27
CA ILE A 436 12.30 5.85 12.19
C ILE A 436 12.49 5.22 13.56
N ALA A 437 11.47 4.53 14.07
CA ALA A 437 11.48 3.79 15.32
C ALA A 437 11.14 2.31 15.08
N LEU A 438 11.94 1.40 15.64
CA LEU A 438 11.61 -0.02 15.71
C LEU A 438 10.90 -0.30 17.03
N GLY A 439 9.80 -1.03 16.99
CA GLY A 439 9.11 -1.48 18.19
C GLY A 439 8.00 -2.47 17.89
N THR A 440 7.26 -2.82 18.94
CA THR A 440 6.22 -3.84 18.89
C THR A 440 4.84 -3.21 18.72
N VAL A 441 4.01 -3.71 17.81
CA VAL A 441 2.62 -3.23 17.62
C VAL A 441 1.75 -3.66 18.80
N ARG A 442 0.96 -2.73 19.33
CA ARG A 442 0.04 -2.96 20.45
C ARG A 442 -1.30 -2.27 20.21
N TRP A 443 -2.33 -2.82 20.83
CA TRP A 443 -3.61 -2.15 20.98
C TRP A 443 -3.75 -1.64 22.40
N ASP A 444 -3.94 -0.34 22.54
CA ASP A 444 -4.23 0.31 23.82
C ASP A 444 -5.76 0.32 24.02
N ASP A 445 -6.25 -0.53 24.92
CA ASP A 445 -7.67 -0.62 25.26
C ASP A 445 -8.21 0.65 25.93
N TYR A 446 -7.36 1.43 26.59
CA TYR A 446 -7.77 2.64 27.30
C TYR A 446 -7.97 3.81 26.35
N ASN A 447 -7.04 3.97 25.39
CA ASN A 447 -7.09 5.04 24.39
C ASN A 447 -7.78 4.61 23.09
N GLU A 448 -8.11 3.32 22.96
CA GLU A 448 -8.77 2.73 21.79
C GLU A 448 -8.00 3.00 20.49
N TRP A 449 -6.70 2.73 20.46
CA TRP A 449 -5.86 2.85 19.24
C TRP A 449 -4.75 1.80 19.16
N HIS A 450 -4.08 1.72 18.01
CA HIS A 450 -2.81 1.02 17.86
C HIS A 450 -1.61 1.92 18.13
N GLU A 451 -0.59 1.35 18.76
CA GLU A 451 0.63 2.02 19.15
C GLU A 451 1.87 1.15 18.96
N LEU A 452 3.03 1.80 18.98
CA LEU A 452 4.33 1.15 19.00
C LEU A 452 4.85 1.09 20.44
N HIS A 453 4.74 -0.09 21.08
CA HIS A 453 5.07 -0.26 22.49
C HIS A 453 5.64 -1.67 22.82
N PRO A 454 6.82 -1.74 23.47
CA PRO A 454 7.80 -0.65 23.58
C PRO A 454 8.50 -0.41 22.24
N TYR A 455 8.99 0.81 22.01
CA TYR A 455 10.05 0.99 21.02
C TYR A 455 11.41 0.57 21.58
N LYS A 456 12.26 0.02 20.72
CA LYS A 456 13.56 -0.58 21.07
C LYS A 456 14.74 0.11 20.42
N TRP A 457 14.48 0.86 19.35
CA TRP A 457 15.50 1.62 18.62
C TRP A 457 14.83 2.78 17.88
N TRP A 458 15.56 3.89 17.68
CA TRP A 458 15.13 4.94 16.78
C TRP A 458 16.30 5.73 16.21
N ARG A 459 16.10 6.41 15.08
CA ARG A 459 17.04 7.36 14.48
C ARG A 459 16.32 8.50 13.78
N VAL A 460 16.81 9.73 13.96
CA VAL A 460 16.36 10.89 13.17
C VAL A 460 16.79 10.69 11.72
N VAL A 461 15.87 10.89 10.79
CA VAL A 461 16.15 10.83 9.35
C VAL A 461 16.00 12.22 8.70
N PRO A 462 16.71 12.47 7.58
CA PRO A 462 16.82 13.81 6.97
C PRO A 462 15.52 14.44 6.49
#